data_AF-A0A7S0FUC1-F1
#
_entry.id   AF-A0A7S0FUC1-F1
#
_cell.length_a   1.000
_cell.length_b   1.000
_cell.length_c   1.000
_cell.angle_alpha   90.00
_cell.angle_beta   90.00
_cell.angle_gamma   90.00
#
_symmetry.space_group_name_H-M   'P 1'
#
loop_
_entity.id
_entity.type
_entity.pdbx_description
1 polymer ?
#
loop_
_entity_poly.entity_id
_entity_poly.type
_entity_poly.pdbx_seq_one_letter_code
_entity_poly.pdbx_strand_id
1 'polypeptide(L)'
;NNSTKSRAGYKKKFDSLGLDIPAEAIFSSSFAAAAYLELTKFKESGKKVYVIGEVGIGEELDLIDVPWFGGPDDKGKEPDMGPGGKLEVDEDVGAVIVGFDRNINYYKIQYAQLCINENEGCEFIATNCDAVTHLTDAQEWAGNGSMVGAIKGCTGQEPTVVGKPSPLMVDYLEEKLSLDKSRICMVGDRLDTDVLFGTDNGLRTLLVLSGVTTEEKLLSPENTITPDYYADSINDFFMDAKVGAEKAA
;
A
#
# COMPACT_ATOMS: atom_id res chain seq x y z
N ASN A 1 -5.19 0.01 -1.09
CA ASN A 1 -4.02 0.02 -0.17
C ASN A 1 -4.07 -1.15 0.80
N ASN A 2 -4.02 -2.39 0.33
CA ASN A 2 -3.99 -3.54 1.23
C ASN A 2 -2.81 -4.45 0.84
N SER A 3 -1.93 -4.70 1.82
CA SER A 3 -0.71 -5.48 1.69
C SER A 3 -0.84 -6.90 2.25
N THR A 4 -2.04 -7.31 2.66
CA THR A 4 -2.26 -8.64 3.26
C THR A 4 -2.13 -9.80 2.28
N LYS A 5 -2.25 -9.53 0.98
CA LYS A 5 -2.16 -10.50 -0.11
C LYS A 5 -1.20 -10.00 -1.18
N SER A 6 -0.49 -10.91 -1.82
CA SER A 6 0.22 -10.63 -3.08
C SER A 6 -0.76 -10.46 -4.24
N ARG A 7 -0.25 -10.04 -5.40
CA ARG A 7 -0.92 -10.07 -6.70
C ARG A 7 -1.43 -11.46 -7.03
N ALA A 8 -0.66 -12.52 -6.72
CA ALA A 8 -1.14 -13.90 -6.87
C ALA A 8 -2.35 -14.20 -5.96
N GLY A 9 -2.32 -13.72 -4.73
CA GLY A 9 -3.46 -13.81 -3.81
C GLY A 9 -4.70 -13.05 -4.30
N TYR A 10 -4.52 -11.85 -4.88
CA TYR A 10 -5.62 -11.10 -5.49
C TYR A 10 -6.13 -11.74 -6.78
N LYS A 11 -5.26 -12.30 -7.61
CA LYS A 11 -5.66 -13.06 -8.80
C LYS A 11 -6.63 -14.18 -8.42
N LYS A 12 -6.27 -15.01 -7.42
CA LYS A 12 -7.17 -16.07 -6.92
C LYS A 12 -8.54 -15.54 -6.49
N LYS A 13 -8.58 -14.33 -5.90
CA LYS A 13 -9.84 -13.67 -5.54
C LYS A 13 -10.64 -13.28 -6.78
N PHE A 14 -10.02 -12.66 -7.78
CA PHE A 14 -10.68 -12.32 -9.05
C PHE A 14 -11.19 -13.56 -9.77
N ASP A 15 -10.39 -14.62 -9.85
CA ASP A 15 -10.77 -15.91 -10.43
C ASP A 15 -12.02 -16.49 -9.73
N SER A 16 -12.10 -16.40 -8.40
CA SER A 16 -13.28 -16.85 -7.62
C SER A 16 -14.55 -16.05 -7.90
N LEU A 17 -14.42 -14.83 -8.42
CA LEU A 17 -15.52 -13.96 -8.86
C LEU A 17 -15.83 -14.14 -10.36
N GLY A 18 -15.14 -15.04 -11.06
CA GLY A 18 -15.30 -15.27 -12.49
C GLY A 18 -14.62 -14.22 -13.38
N LEU A 19 -13.67 -13.46 -12.82
CA LEU A 19 -12.92 -12.42 -13.53
C LEU A 19 -11.52 -12.92 -13.87
N ASP A 20 -11.21 -13.07 -15.16
CA ASP A 20 -9.88 -13.46 -15.64
C ASP A 20 -8.97 -12.22 -15.73
N ILE A 21 -8.30 -11.91 -14.60
CA ILE A 21 -7.39 -10.78 -14.48
C ILE A 21 -5.95 -11.29 -14.35
N PRO A 22 -5.02 -10.91 -15.24
CA PRO A 22 -3.62 -11.27 -15.10
C PRO A 22 -3.01 -10.59 -13.85
N ALA A 23 -2.06 -11.26 -13.19
CA ALA A 23 -1.47 -10.73 -11.96
C ALA A 23 -0.72 -9.41 -12.20
N GLU A 24 -0.19 -9.23 -13.41
CA GLU A 24 0.53 -8.05 -13.89
C GLU A 24 -0.37 -6.81 -13.98
N ALA A 25 -1.70 -6.99 -14.10
CA ALA A 25 -2.67 -5.89 -14.08
C ALA A 25 -3.06 -5.45 -12.65
N ILE A 26 -2.54 -6.12 -11.62
CA ILE A 26 -2.87 -5.86 -10.22
C ILE A 26 -1.72 -5.08 -9.59
N PHE A 27 -2.01 -3.88 -9.08
CA PHE A 27 -1.06 -3.10 -8.30
C PHE A 27 -1.54 -2.96 -6.85
N SER A 28 -1.11 -3.89 -6.00
CA SER A 28 -1.39 -3.87 -4.56
C SER A 28 -0.32 -3.07 -3.79
N SER A 29 -0.60 -2.71 -2.54
CA SER A 29 0.42 -2.04 -1.71
C SER A 29 1.51 -2.99 -1.18
N SER A 30 1.28 -4.31 -1.24
CA SER A 30 2.34 -5.32 -1.08
C SER A 30 3.32 -5.26 -2.24
N PHE A 31 2.80 -5.25 -3.48
CA PHE A 31 3.62 -5.12 -4.68
C PHE A 31 4.33 -3.76 -4.75
N ALA A 32 3.67 -2.69 -4.32
CA ALA A 32 4.30 -1.36 -4.24
C ALA A 32 5.63 -1.37 -3.46
N ALA A 33 5.72 -2.18 -2.40
CA ALA A 33 6.96 -2.29 -1.63
C ALA A 33 8.06 -3.01 -2.41
N ALA A 34 7.74 -4.11 -3.11
CA ALA A 34 8.68 -4.78 -4.00
C ALA A 34 9.12 -3.87 -5.18
N ALA A 35 8.16 -3.19 -5.81
CA ALA A 35 8.41 -2.22 -6.87
C ALA A 35 9.34 -1.08 -6.43
N TYR A 36 9.17 -0.57 -5.21
CA TYR A 36 10.07 0.41 -4.61
C TYR A 36 11.50 -0.12 -4.54
N LEU A 37 11.70 -1.32 -4.00
CA LEU A 37 13.01 -1.95 -3.90
C LEU A 37 13.66 -2.23 -5.26
N GLU A 38 12.88 -2.55 -6.29
CA GLU A 38 13.40 -2.68 -7.65
C GLU A 38 13.88 -1.34 -8.21
N LEU A 39 13.10 -0.27 -8.04
CA LEU A 39 13.42 1.06 -8.53
C LEU A 39 14.65 1.66 -7.81
N THR A 40 14.77 1.42 -6.50
CA THR A 40 15.94 1.83 -5.71
C THR A 40 17.12 0.87 -5.84
N LYS A 41 16.97 -0.21 -6.61
CA LYS A 41 18.00 -1.25 -6.81
C LYS A 41 18.49 -1.86 -5.49
N PHE A 42 17.61 -1.96 -4.51
CA PHE A 42 17.94 -2.47 -3.17
C PHE A 42 18.64 -3.85 -3.22
N LYS A 43 18.26 -4.72 -4.17
CA LYS A 43 18.88 -6.04 -4.36
C LYS A 43 20.40 -5.97 -4.58
N GLU A 44 20.90 -4.90 -5.20
CA GLU A 44 22.34 -4.70 -5.44
C GLU A 44 23.13 -4.46 -4.14
N SER A 45 22.46 -4.07 -3.05
CA SER A 45 23.09 -3.93 -1.73
C SER A 45 23.44 -5.28 -1.08
N GLY A 46 22.80 -6.37 -1.50
CA GLY A 46 22.90 -7.68 -0.86
C GLY A 46 22.25 -7.78 0.53
N LYS A 47 21.57 -6.72 0.99
CA LYS A 47 20.89 -6.67 2.29
C LYS A 47 19.53 -7.39 2.26
N LYS A 48 19.00 -7.63 3.46
CA LYS A 48 17.73 -8.32 3.72
C LYS A 48 16.66 -7.33 4.15
N VAL A 49 15.41 -7.75 4.05
CA VAL A 49 14.25 -7.00 4.51
C VAL A 49 13.63 -7.67 5.73
N TYR A 50 13.41 -6.91 6.80
CA TYR A 50 12.55 -7.34 7.90
C TYR A 50 11.12 -6.86 7.65
N VAL A 51 10.15 -7.78 7.69
CA VAL A 51 8.75 -7.48 7.39
C VAL A 51 7.90 -7.50 8.65
N ILE A 52 7.12 -6.44 8.87
CA ILE A 52 5.94 -6.45 9.74
C ILE A 52 4.73 -6.46 8.81
N GLY A 53 3.91 -7.49 8.87
CA GLY A 53 2.81 -7.67 7.93
C GLY A 53 2.34 -9.11 7.81
N GLU A 54 1.27 -9.31 7.05
CA GLU A 54 0.82 -10.64 6.62
C GLU A 54 1.66 -11.14 5.41
N VAL A 55 1.30 -12.29 4.84
CA VAL A 55 2.07 -13.00 3.79
C VAL A 55 2.35 -12.18 2.52
N GLY A 56 1.48 -11.22 2.19
CA GLY A 56 1.48 -10.59 0.86
C GLY A 56 2.75 -9.82 0.51
N ILE A 57 3.43 -9.19 1.47
CA ILE A 57 4.68 -8.47 1.22
C ILE A 57 5.79 -9.46 0.88
N GLY A 58 5.96 -10.49 1.71
CA GLY A 58 6.98 -11.51 1.53
C GLY A 58 6.86 -12.26 0.19
N GLU A 59 5.63 -12.65 -0.16
CA GLU A 59 5.35 -13.28 -1.47
C GLU A 59 5.75 -12.40 -2.66
N GLU A 60 5.67 -11.06 -2.55
CA GLU A 60 6.13 -10.14 -3.61
C GLU A 60 7.65 -9.95 -3.60
N LEU A 61 8.29 -9.98 -2.42
CA LEU A 61 9.75 -9.92 -2.29
C LEU A 61 10.42 -11.18 -2.87
N ASP A 62 9.79 -12.34 -2.72
CA ASP A 62 10.24 -13.60 -3.32
C ASP A 62 10.31 -13.50 -4.86
N LEU A 63 9.37 -12.78 -5.50
CA LEU A 63 9.32 -12.63 -6.95
C LEU A 63 10.47 -11.79 -7.53
N ILE A 64 11.12 -10.96 -6.70
CA ILE A 64 12.26 -10.13 -7.09
C ILE A 64 13.59 -10.67 -6.50
N ASP A 65 13.56 -11.85 -5.89
CA ASP A 65 14.63 -12.49 -5.10
C ASP A 65 15.30 -11.53 -4.09
N VAL A 66 14.50 -10.75 -3.36
CA VAL A 66 14.99 -9.99 -2.20
C VAL A 66 14.80 -10.84 -0.94
N PRO A 67 15.88 -11.20 -0.23
CA PRO A 67 15.75 -12.00 0.99
C PRO A 67 14.97 -11.23 2.06
N TRP A 68 14.03 -11.91 2.69
CA TRP A 68 13.22 -11.32 3.74
C TRP A 68 12.93 -12.34 4.84
N PHE A 69 12.54 -11.81 6.01
CA PHE A 69 12.05 -12.62 7.13
C PHE A 69 11.11 -11.79 8.02
N GLY A 70 10.55 -12.44 9.04
CA GLY A 70 9.57 -11.85 9.93
C GLY A 70 8.15 -12.17 9.47
N GLY A 71 7.28 -11.16 9.42
CA GLY A 71 5.90 -11.33 8.97
C GLY A 71 5.14 -12.33 9.86
N PRO A 72 4.38 -13.27 9.28
CA PRO A 72 3.66 -14.29 10.04
C PRO A 72 4.51 -15.20 10.92
N ASP A 73 5.78 -15.42 10.58
CA ASP A 73 6.68 -16.32 11.34
C ASP A 73 7.04 -15.78 12.73
N ASP A 74 6.90 -14.47 12.92
CA ASP A 74 7.13 -13.79 14.20
C ASP A 74 5.85 -13.63 15.03
N LYS A 75 4.76 -14.29 14.62
CA LYS A 75 3.53 -14.32 15.40
C LYS A 75 3.78 -14.97 16.76
N GLY A 76 3.44 -14.23 17.83
CA GLY A 76 3.52 -14.74 19.21
C GLY A 76 4.93 -14.83 19.77
N LYS A 77 5.95 -14.31 19.07
CA LYS A 77 7.29 -14.14 19.65
C LYS A 77 7.26 -13.06 20.74
N GLU A 78 8.08 -13.26 21.75
CA GLU A 78 8.24 -12.35 22.88
C GLU A 78 9.76 -12.14 23.10
N PRO A 79 10.24 -10.90 23.30
CA PRO A 79 11.62 -10.67 23.65
C PRO A 79 11.85 -11.00 25.14
N ASP A 80 13.08 -11.36 25.50
CA ASP A 80 13.47 -11.46 26.90
C ASP A 80 13.58 -10.07 27.52
N MET A 81 12.67 -9.75 28.44
CA MET A 81 12.60 -8.49 29.18
C MET A 81 13.14 -8.61 30.62
N GLY A 82 13.79 -9.74 30.95
CA GLY A 82 14.44 -9.93 32.24
C GLY A 82 15.73 -9.10 32.38
N PRO A 83 16.33 -9.04 33.59
CA PRO A 83 17.61 -8.36 33.79
C PRO A 83 18.71 -8.93 32.87
N GLY A 84 19.24 -8.09 31.99
CA GLY A 84 20.26 -8.49 31.00
C GLY A 84 19.69 -9.07 29.70
N GLY A 85 18.36 -9.17 29.57
CA GLY A 85 17.70 -9.55 28.33
C GLY A 85 18.03 -8.55 27.22
N LYS A 86 18.39 -9.08 26.04
CA LYS A 86 18.72 -8.31 24.85
C LYS A 86 18.12 -9.00 23.64
N LEU A 87 17.51 -8.22 22.75
CA LEU A 87 17.11 -8.69 21.43
C LEU A 87 18.26 -8.39 20.46
N GLU A 88 18.86 -9.43 19.89
CA GLU A 88 19.84 -9.29 18.81
C GLU A 88 19.11 -9.16 17.47
N VAL A 89 19.54 -8.22 16.64
CA VAL A 89 19.05 -8.03 15.27
C VAL A 89 20.09 -8.48 14.25
N ASP A 90 19.64 -8.85 13.06
CA ASP A 90 20.51 -9.20 11.94
C ASP A 90 21.07 -7.90 11.33
N GLU A 91 22.40 -7.71 11.39
CA GLU A 91 23.13 -6.54 10.86
C GLU A 91 23.04 -6.43 9.32
N ASP A 92 22.58 -7.49 8.65
CA ASP A 92 22.29 -7.47 7.21
C ASP A 92 20.88 -7.01 6.86
N VAL A 93 20.05 -6.61 7.83
CA VAL A 93 18.79 -5.92 7.54
C VAL A 93 19.08 -4.50 7.05
N GLY A 94 18.75 -4.25 5.79
CA GLY A 94 18.87 -2.93 5.15
C GLY A 94 17.54 -2.20 4.99
N ALA A 95 16.41 -2.87 5.25
CA ALA A 95 15.10 -2.21 5.25
C ALA A 95 14.12 -2.92 6.19
N VAL A 96 13.23 -2.14 6.78
CA VAL A 96 12.04 -2.59 7.52
C VAL A 96 10.80 -2.15 6.75
N ILE A 97 9.98 -3.11 6.31
CA ILE A 97 8.71 -2.84 5.64
C ILE A 97 7.56 -3.09 6.60
N VAL A 98 6.70 -2.08 6.80
CA VAL A 98 5.53 -2.13 7.68
C VAL A 98 4.23 -2.10 6.87
N GLY A 99 3.52 -3.22 6.92
CA GLY A 99 2.17 -3.41 6.44
C GLY A 99 1.22 -3.86 7.55
N PHE A 100 -0.06 -3.93 7.18
CA PHE A 100 -1.10 -4.30 8.13
C PHE A 100 -0.84 -5.72 8.66
N ASP A 101 -0.79 -5.87 9.98
CA ASP A 101 -0.49 -7.12 10.69
C ASP A 101 -1.45 -7.31 11.87
N ARG A 102 -2.33 -8.31 11.78
CA ARG A 102 -3.29 -8.61 12.86
C ARG A 102 -2.64 -9.24 14.08
N ASN A 103 -1.40 -9.72 13.94
CA ASN A 103 -0.63 -10.40 14.97
C ASN A 103 0.64 -9.60 15.32
N ILE A 104 0.61 -8.28 15.11
CA ILE A 104 1.65 -7.39 15.61
C ILE A 104 1.81 -7.58 17.12
N ASN A 105 3.05 -7.62 17.57
CA ASN A 105 3.40 -7.84 18.97
C ASN A 105 4.64 -7.01 19.32
N TYR A 106 4.98 -6.98 20.61
CA TYR A 106 6.08 -6.17 21.11
C TYR A 106 7.44 -6.62 20.54
N TYR A 107 7.65 -7.92 20.31
CA TYR A 107 8.86 -8.44 19.66
C TYR A 107 9.06 -7.78 18.30
N LYS A 108 8.02 -7.74 17.45
CA LYS A 108 8.15 -7.17 16.10
C LYS A 108 8.47 -5.67 16.13
N ILE A 109 7.83 -4.92 17.03
CA ILE A 109 8.06 -3.48 17.21
C ILE A 109 9.50 -3.24 17.65
N GLN A 110 9.97 -3.98 18.66
CA GLN A 110 11.34 -3.86 19.17
C GLN A 110 12.37 -4.24 18.10
N TYR A 111 12.15 -5.33 17.36
CA TYR A 111 13.07 -5.77 16.30
C TYR A 111 13.20 -4.72 15.20
N ALA A 112 12.08 -4.18 14.72
CA ALA A 112 12.05 -3.09 13.74
C ALA A 112 12.78 -1.83 14.26
N GLN A 113 12.50 -1.43 15.51
CA GLN A 113 13.16 -0.28 16.12
C GLN A 113 14.68 -0.44 16.12
N LEU A 114 15.18 -1.59 16.57
CA LEU A 114 16.62 -1.86 16.62
C LEU A 114 17.23 -1.89 15.22
N CYS A 115 16.59 -2.54 14.25
CA CYS A 115 17.06 -2.52 12.86
C CYS A 115 17.18 -1.08 12.33
N ILE A 116 16.16 -0.25 12.53
CA ILE A 116 16.12 1.13 12.00
C ILE A 116 17.15 2.03 12.70
N ASN A 117 17.40 1.82 13.99
CA ASN A 117 18.28 2.69 14.77
C ASN A 117 19.76 2.24 14.77
N GLU A 118 20.03 0.93 14.67
CA GLU A 118 21.37 0.37 14.84
C GLU A 118 22.03 -0.02 13.52
N ASN A 119 21.27 -0.42 12.50
CA ASN A 119 21.85 -0.74 11.19
C ASN A 119 21.98 0.53 10.35
N GLU A 120 23.21 0.88 9.97
CA GLU A 120 23.49 2.06 9.16
C GLU A 120 22.74 2.01 7.82
N GLY A 121 21.98 3.08 7.54
CA GLY A 121 21.22 3.21 6.29
C GLY A 121 19.97 2.33 6.18
N CYS A 122 19.54 1.70 7.28
CA CYS A 122 18.33 0.87 7.26
C CYS A 122 17.08 1.71 6.93
N GLU A 123 16.40 1.35 5.84
CA GLU A 123 15.23 2.08 5.37
C GLU A 123 13.97 1.73 6.17
N PHE A 124 13.19 2.74 6.57
CA PHE A 124 11.86 2.55 7.14
C PHE A 124 10.80 2.77 6.05
N ILE A 125 10.09 1.71 5.65
CA ILE A 125 9.13 1.72 4.54
C ILE A 125 7.74 1.35 5.05
N ALA A 126 6.70 2.08 4.63
CA ALA A 126 5.31 1.79 4.96
C ALA A 126 4.48 1.52 3.70
N THR A 127 3.74 0.41 3.69
CA THR A 127 2.89 0.08 2.52
C THR A 127 1.70 1.05 2.35
N ASN A 128 1.26 1.69 3.44
CA ASN A 128 0.30 2.81 3.50
C ASN A 128 0.24 3.30 4.96
N CYS A 129 -0.37 4.46 5.20
CA CYS A 129 -0.54 5.02 6.54
C CYS A 129 -2.01 5.18 6.93
N ASP A 130 -2.89 4.35 6.36
CA ASP A 130 -4.34 4.45 6.59
C ASP A 130 -4.64 4.25 8.08
N ALA A 131 -5.25 5.24 8.73
CA ALA A 131 -5.52 5.21 10.17
C ALA A 131 -6.54 4.12 10.54
N VAL A 132 -7.52 3.90 9.66
CA VAL A 132 -8.59 2.91 9.82
C VAL A 132 -8.70 2.00 8.61
N THR A 133 -9.24 0.81 8.83
CA THR A 133 -9.56 -0.16 7.79
C THR A 133 -10.92 -0.83 8.06
N HIS A 134 -11.53 -1.39 7.02
CA HIS A 134 -12.83 -2.04 7.07
C HIS A 134 -12.65 -3.54 6.83
N LEU A 135 -12.49 -4.31 7.91
CA LEU A 135 -12.38 -5.78 7.83
C LEU A 135 -13.76 -6.45 7.77
N THR A 136 -14.79 -5.76 8.24
CA THR A 136 -16.19 -6.20 8.31
C THR A 136 -17.10 -4.99 8.12
N ASP A 137 -18.34 -5.20 7.72
CA ASP A 137 -19.33 -4.13 7.54
C ASP A 137 -19.86 -3.55 8.87
N ALA A 138 -19.47 -4.12 10.01
CA ALA A 138 -20.01 -3.77 11.32
C ALA A 138 -19.35 -2.53 11.97
N GLN A 139 -18.05 -2.30 11.72
CA GLN A 139 -17.30 -1.22 12.33
C GLN A 139 -15.96 -0.97 11.63
N GLU A 140 -15.36 0.17 11.94
CA GLU A 140 -13.97 0.47 11.64
C GLU A 140 -13.02 -0.30 12.56
N TRP A 141 -11.84 -0.61 12.02
CA TRP A 141 -10.74 -1.26 12.73
C TRP A 141 -9.48 -0.43 12.57
N ALA A 142 -8.52 -0.57 13.49
CA ALA A 142 -7.21 0.05 13.35
C ALA A 142 -6.56 -0.37 12.02
N GLY A 143 -6.13 0.62 11.23
CA GLY A 143 -5.45 0.40 9.95
C GLY A 143 -3.92 0.29 10.12
N ASN A 144 -3.20 0.18 9.00
CA ASN A 144 -1.73 0.10 9.03
C ASN A 144 -1.07 1.33 9.68
N GLY A 145 -1.73 2.50 9.61
CA GLY A 145 -1.27 3.72 10.27
C GLY A 145 -1.04 3.55 11.77
N SER A 146 -1.77 2.65 12.44
CA SER A 146 -1.53 2.33 13.85
C SER A 146 -0.22 1.57 14.07
N MET A 147 0.10 0.59 13.22
CA MET A 147 1.37 -0.15 13.28
C MET A 147 2.55 0.77 12.94
N VAL A 148 2.42 1.55 11.88
CA VAL A 148 3.41 2.57 11.48
C VAL A 148 3.62 3.58 12.60
N GLY A 149 2.55 4.05 13.23
CA GLY A 149 2.60 4.97 14.37
C GLY A 149 3.42 4.43 15.56
N ALA A 150 3.33 3.14 15.84
CA ALA A 150 4.15 2.50 16.87
C ALA A 150 5.66 2.57 16.53
N ILE A 151 6.03 2.26 15.29
CA ILE A 151 7.43 2.32 14.83
C ILE A 151 7.94 3.76 14.81
N LYS A 152 7.13 4.71 14.32
CA LYS A 152 7.44 6.15 14.39
C LYS A 152 7.69 6.59 15.84
N GLY A 153 6.82 6.18 16.75
CA GLY A 153 6.90 6.56 18.17
C GLY A 153 8.17 6.07 18.86
N CYS A 154 8.69 4.90 18.51
CA CYS A 154 9.88 4.34 19.13
C CYS A 154 11.20 4.65 18.40
N THR A 155 11.15 4.98 17.11
CA THR A 155 12.34 5.35 16.32
C THR A 155 12.53 6.87 16.19
N GLY A 156 11.44 7.65 16.25
CA GLY A 156 11.44 9.07 15.92
C GLY A 156 11.59 9.36 14.42
N GLN A 157 11.54 8.34 13.55
CA GLN A 157 11.72 8.46 12.12
C GLN A 157 10.39 8.38 11.36
N GLU A 158 10.31 9.02 10.20
CA GLU A 158 9.17 8.95 9.29
C GLU A 158 9.42 7.88 8.21
N PRO A 159 8.41 7.10 7.81
CA PRO A 159 8.58 6.10 6.76
C PRO A 159 8.54 6.70 5.37
N THR A 160 9.21 6.05 4.43
CA THR A 160 8.89 6.16 3.01
C THR A 160 7.58 5.43 2.73
N VAL A 161 6.52 6.15 2.35
CA VAL A 161 5.23 5.56 2.02
C VAL A 161 5.22 5.15 0.54
N VAL A 162 4.95 3.87 0.27
CA VAL A 162 5.04 3.30 -1.10
C VAL A 162 3.68 3.03 -1.74
N GLY A 163 2.62 2.82 -0.96
CA GLY A 163 1.25 2.75 -1.47
C GLY A 163 0.63 4.13 -1.68
N LYS A 164 -0.62 4.19 -2.16
CA LYS A 164 -1.32 5.48 -2.35
C LYS A 164 -1.32 6.28 -1.03
N PRO A 165 -1.09 7.60 -1.08
CA PRO A 165 -1.06 8.46 -2.26
C PRO A 165 0.30 8.57 -2.99
N SER A 166 1.30 7.75 -2.64
CA SER A 166 2.65 7.81 -3.22
C SER A 166 2.66 7.71 -4.76
N PRO A 167 3.42 8.56 -5.48
CA PRO A 167 3.50 8.53 -6.93
C PRO A 167 4.14 7.27 -7.51
N LEU A 168 4.75 6.44 -6.64
CA LEU A 168 5.51 5.26 -7.00
C LEU A 168 4.79 4.33 -7.98
N MET A 169 3.49 4.13 -7.82
CA MET A 169 2.71 3.31 -8.76
C MET A 169 2.79 3.87 -10.17
N VAL A 170 2.64 5.17 -10.33
CA VAL A 170 2.66 5.82 -11.63
C VAL A 170 4.07 5.80 -12.20
N ASP A 171 5.08 6.12 -11.39
CA ASP A 171 6.48 6.11 -11.84
C ASP A 171 6.93 4.70 -12.27
N TYR A 172 6.50 3.67 -11.53
CA TYR A 172 6.74 2.27 -11.91
C TYR A 172 6.05 1.91 -13.25
N LEU A 173 4.81 2.35 -13.45
CA LEU A 173 4.08 2.11 -14.71
C LEU A 173 4.74 2.85 -15.89
N GLU A 174 5.23 4.08 -15.69
CA GLU A 174 5.98 4.82 -16.71
C GLU A 174 7.29 4.10 -17.08
N GLU A 175 8.11 3.75 -16.08
CA GLU A 175 9.42 3.14 -16.33
C GLU A 175 9.29 1.74 -16.93
N LYS A 176 8.42 0.88 -16.37
CA LYS A 176 8.34 -0.53 -16.75
C LYS A 176 7.43 -0.79 -17.93
N LEU A 177 6.34 -0.01 -18.09
CA LEU A 177 5.36 -0.22 -19.16
C LEU A 177 5.45 0.83 -20.27
N SER A 178 6.34 1.84 -20.15
CA SER A 178 6.48 2.92 -21.15
C SER A 178 5.15 3.61 -21.45
N LEU A 179 4.31 3.78 -20.43
CA LEU A 179 3.02 4.46 -20.54
C LEU A 179 3.18 5.96 -20.40
N ASP A 180 2.44 6.71 -21.21
CA ASP A 180 2.34 8.17 -21.10
C ASP A 180 1.28 8.51 -20.04
N LYS A 181 1.69 9.20 -18.95
CA LYS A 181 0.82 9.70 -17.88
C LYS A 181 -0.46 10.36 -18.40
N SER A 182 -0.38 11.12 -19.50
CA SER A 182 -1.53 11.83 -20.08
C SER A 182 -2.63 10.91 -20.63
N ARG A 183 -2.32 9.63 -20.84
CA ARG A 183 -3.27 8.60 -21.30
C ARG A 183 -3.77 7.69 -20.18
N ILE A 184 -3.36 7.93 -18.94
CA ILE A 184 -3.80 7.16 -17.78
C ILE A 184 -4.97 7.88 -17.11
N CYS A 185 -6.01 7.12 -16.76
CA CYS A 185 -7.14 7.61 -15.99
C CYS A 185 -7.25 6.81 -14.68
N MET A 186 -7.19 7.51 -13.55
CA MET A 186 -7.52 6.95 -12.25
C MET A 186 -9.04 6.93 -12.08
N VAL A 187 -9.61 5.74 -11.93
CA VAL A 187 -11.03 5.52 -11.66
C VAL A 187 -11.18 5.04 -10.23
N GLY A 188 -11.98 5.74 -9.42
CA GLY A 188 -12.22 5.39 -8.02
C GLY A 188 -13.45 6.06 -7.44
N ASP A 189 -13.78 5.75 -6.20
CA ASP A 189 -15.02 6.17 -5.55
C ASP A 189 -14.80 7.16 -4.39
N ARG A 190 -13.54 7.54 -4.14
CA ARG A 190 -13.14 8.46 -3.06
C ARG A 190 -12.39 9.68 -3.58
N LEU A 191 -12.88 10.86 -3.20
CA LEU A 191 -12.22 12.14 -3.48
C LEU A 191 -10.83 12.23 -2.83
N ASP A 192 -10.75 11.92 -1.54
CA ASP A 192 -9.57 12.09 -0.68
C ASP A 192 -8.45 11.07 -0.93
N THR A 193 -8.71 10.04 -1.74
CA THR A 193 -7.72 9.01 -2.05
C THR A 193 -7.53 8.78 -3.53
N ASP A 194 -8.58 8.52 -4.30
CA ASP A 194 -8.41 8.11 -5.71
C ASP A 194 -8.31 9.32 -6.63
N VAL A 195 -9.22 10.29 -6.46
CA VAL A 195 -9.19 11.52 -7.25
C VAL A 195 -7.94 12.32 -6.90
N LEU A 196 -7.67 12.54 -5.61
CA LEU A 196 -6.46 13.26 -5.20
C LEU A 196 -5.18 12.57 -5.70
N PHE A 197 -5.11 11.24 -5.63
CA PHE A 197 -3.98 10.50 -6.21
C PHE A 197 -3.85 10.75 -7.71
N GLY A 198 -4.93 10.67 -8.48
CA GLY A 198 -4.86 10.90 -9.92
C GLY A 198 -4.41 12.33 -10.25
N THR A 199 -5.00 13.32 -9.59
CA THR A 199 -4.66 14.74 -9.77
C THR A 199 -3.20 15.04 -9.40
N ASP A 200 -2.74 14.61 -8.23
CA ASP A 200 -1.38 14.86 -7.74
C ASP A 200 -0.31 14.18 -8.62
N ASN A 201 -0.71 13.15 -9.37
CA ASN A 201 0.17 12.40 -10.27
C ASN A 201 0.00 12.77 -11.75
N GLY A 202 -0.78 13.80 -12.07
CA GLY A 202 -0.98 14.26 -13.45
C GLY A 202 -1.76 13.28 -14.32
N LEU A 203 -2.57 12.40 -13.71
CA LEU A 203 -3.48 11.50 -14.41
C LEU A 203 -4.82 12.18 -14.63
N ARG A 204 -5.59 11.69 -15.60
CA ARG A 204 -7.03 11.99 -15.62
C ARG A 204 -7.72 11.29 -14.45
N THR A 205 -8.78 11.89 -13.95
CA THR A 205 -9.55 11.34 -12.83
C THR A 205 -11.00 11.15 -13.21
N LEU A 206 -11.57 10.01 -12.80
CA LEU A 206 -12.98 9.74 -12.90
C LEU A 206 -13.47 9.23 -11.55
N LEU A 207 -14.38 9.98 -10.94
CA LEU A 207 -15.08 9.55 -9.75
C LEU A 207 -16.32 8.71 -10.13
N VAL A 208 -16.47 7.52 -9.55
CA VAL A 208 -17.71 6.74 -9.65
C VAL A 208 -18.51 6.85 -8.35
N LEU A 209 -19.83 7.07 -8.48
CA LEU A 209 -20.73 7.30 -7.35
C LEU A 209 -21.31 6.02 -6.74
N SER A 210 -20.91 4.85 -7.26
CA SER A 210 -21.36 3.54 -6.77
C SER A 210 -20.73 3.12 -5.43
N GLY A 211 -19.89 3.96 -4.81
CA GLY A 211 -19.11 3.64 -3.63
C GLY A 211 -19.23 4.69 -2.52
N VAL A 212 -18.10 5.16 -2.00
CA VAL A 212 -18.04 5.99 -0.77
C VAL A 212 -18.52 7.43 -0.98
N THR A 213 -18.16 8.07 -2.10
CA THR A 213 -18.53 9.47 -2.35
C THR A 213 -19.91 9.56 -2.97
N THR A 214 -20.82 10.29 -2.31
CA THR A 214 -22.14 10.63 -2.85
C THR A 214 -22.06 11.87 -3.74
N GLU A 215 -23.02 12.02 -4.65
CA GLU A 215 -23.14 13.22 -5.49
C GLU A 215 -23.27 14.51 -4.64
N GLU A 216 -24.05 14.46 -3.57
CA GLU A 216 -24.18 15.58 -2.62
C GLU A 216 -22.81 16.00 -2.04
N LYS A 217 -21.97 15.02 -1.68
CA LYS A 217 -20.62 15.30 -1.18
C LYS A 217 -19.71 15.88 -2.26
N LEU A 218 -19.80 15.38 -3.49
CA LEU A 218 -19.05 15.90 -4.64
C LEU A 218 -19.42 17.36 -4.93
N LEU A 219 -20.72 17.68 -4.96
CA LEU A 219 -21.26 19.00 -5.30
C LEU A 219 -21.30 19.96 -4.11
N SER A 220 -20.90 19.52 -2.91
CA SER A 220 -20.86 20.36 -1.72
C SER A 220 -19.88 21.52 -1.91
N PRO A 221 -20.26 22.76 -1.56
CA PRO A 221 -19.34 23.90 -1.60
C PRO A 221 -18.17 23.79 -0.61
N GLU A 222 -18.22 22.85 0.34
CA GLU A 222 -17.09 22.55 1.24
C GLU A 222 -16.05 21.62 0.60
N ASN A 223 -16.42 20.94 -0.51
CA ASN A 223 -15.49 20.07 -1.22
C ASN A 223 -14.45 20.91 -1.98
N THR A 224 -13.18 20.59 -1.78
CA THR A 224 -12.04 21.26 -2.44
C THR A 224 -11.35 20.37 -3.47
N ILE A 225 -11.84 19.13 -3.66
CA ILE A 225 -11.25 18.15 -4.58
C ILE A 225 -12.20 17.95 -5.75
N THR A 226 -11.76 18.29 -6.96
CA THR A 226 -12.57 18.21 -8.17
C THR A 226 -11.99 17.15 -9.12
N PRO A 227 -12.72 16.07 -9.44
CA PRO A 227 -12.30 15.13 -10.47
C PRO A 227 -12.47 15.72 -11.88
N ASP A 228 -11.77 15.22 -12.90
CA ASP A 228 -12.00 15.66 -14.28
C ASP A 228 -13.41 15.27 -14.77
N TYR A 229 -13.87 14.10 -14.33
CA TYR A 229 -15.15 13.50 -14.70
C TYR A 229 -15.80 12.81 -13.50
N TYR A 230 -17.11 12.64 -13.54
CA TYR A 230 -17.80 11.68 -12.68
C TYR A 230 -18.88 10.90 -13.43
N ALA A 231 -19.23 9.72 -12.91
CA ALA A 231 -20.26 8.83 -13.44
C ALA A 231 -20.97 8.06 -12.31
N ASP A 232 -22.14 7.50 -12.57
CA ASP A 232 -22.89 6.73 -11.56
C ASP A 232 -22.14 5.44 -11.20
N SER A 233 -21.57 4.77 -12.21
CA SER A 233 -20.92 3.47 -12.05
C SER A 233 -19.83 3.24 -13.09
N ILE A 234 -18.90 2.34 -12.79
CA ILE A 234 -17.92 1.85 -13.79
C ILE A 234 -18.61 1.16 -14.98
N ASN A 235 -19.84 0.67 -14.81
CA ASN A 235 -20.62 0.05 -15.89
C ASN A 235 -20.95 1.04 -17.02
N ASP A 236 -20.95 2.34 -16.74
CA ASP A 236 -21.27 3.38 -17.73
C ASP A 236 -20.21 3.48 -18.84
N PHE A 237 -19.01 2.90 -18.64
CA PHE A 237 -18.01 2.75 -19.71
C PHE A 237 -18.40 1.74 -20.78
N PHE A 238 -19.14 0.70 -20.40
CA PHE A 238 -19.35 -0.48 -21.24
C PHE A 238 -20.70 -0.46 -21.94
N MET A 239 -21.57 0.48 -21.59
CA MET A 239 -22.84 0.68 -22.27
C MET A 239 -22.63 1.69 -23.40
N ASP A 240 -22.90 1.28 -24.64
CA ASP A 240 -22.82 2.11 -25.84
C ASP A 240 -23.49 3.49 -25.61
N ALA A 241 -22.65 4.50 -25.34
CA ALA A 241 -22.90 5.93 -25.43
C ALA A 241 -24.32 6.41 -25.06
N LYS A 242 -24.78 6.19 -23.82
CA LYS A 242 -26.03 6.84 -23.33
C LYS A 242 -26.02 7.50 -21.95
N VAL A 243 -24.93 7.53 -21.20
CA VAL A 243 -24.79 8.46 -20.07
C VAL A 243 -23.40 9.09 -20.16
N GLY A 244 -23.38 10.40 -20.44
CA GLY A 244 -22.13 11.14 -20.62
C GLY A 244 -21.48 11.31 -19.26
N ALA A 245 -20.21 10.93 -19.14
CA ALA A 245 -19.37 11.41 -18.05
C ALA A 245 -19.42 12.94 -18.06
N GLU A 246 -20.01 13.53 -17.02
CA GLU A 246 -20.11 14.97 -16.90
C GLU A 246 -18.77 15.52 -16.44
N LYS A 247 -18.37 16.67 -16.99
CA LYS A 247 -17.23 17.39 -16.44
C LYS A 247 -17.64 17.94 -15.08
N ALA A 248 -16.83 17.71 -14.06
CA ALA A 248 -17.02 18.42 -12.81
C ALA A 248 -16.75 19.93 -13.06
N ALA A 249 -17.65 20.77 -12.56
CA ALA A 249 -17.65 22.22 -12.77
C ALA A 249 -16.65 22.96 -11.87
#